data_AF-A0A4U1IA06-F1
#
_entry.id   AF-A0A4U1IA06-F1
#
_cell.length_a   1.000
_cell.length_b   1.000
_cell.length_c   1.000
_cell.angle_alpha   90.00
_cell.angle_beta   90.00
_cell.angle_gamma   90.00
#
_symmetry.space_group_name_H-M   'P 1'
#
loop_
_entity.id
_entity.type
_entity.pdbx_description
1 polymer ?
#
loop_
_entity_poly.entity_id
_entity_poly.type
_entity_poly.pdbx_seq_one_letter_code
_entity_poly.pdbx_strand_id
1 'polypeptide(L)'
;MTHPTSKRFDRAFRLSKERILYNSTDCCVGRIHNPHKAGKMRLLTTAIGLSFFLVLGLAPFRSANAQGSESGSDGIAAIKNAAAKSSCAAIYWKNHRGFAPKSYIEGMALVFARSLCHPDRPDVAVVSQAVDTTKAKTDALAAYDQKFKQLHLNNDSTGLDTFRHSYVLLLGLGMMESSGNYCEGRDVSQCFNDADSAEAGLFQTSYGVRRVSHVLNELFQHYSQDQHGCMLDEFKGNLSCKIVKSHNPKCPDATSDVVGSGAGADWQRLTKSCPAFAAEYAAVVLRTSGGLKGEFNPVRKMQADVRPECDEMFKDVQTYVQRNPQVCAALN
;
A
#
# COMPACT_ATOMS: atom_id res chain seq x y z
N MET A 1 -35.61 33.59 -33.52
CA MET A 1 -34.57 32.55 -33.44
C MET A 1 -33.53 33.02 -32.45
N THR A 2 -33.65 32.56 -31.20
CA THR A 2 -32.85 33.02 -30.05
C THR A 2 -32.32 31.79 -29.33
N HIS A 3 -30.99 31.69 -29.25
CA HIS A 3 -30.29 30.62 -28.52
C HIS A 3 -30.54 30.71 -27.01
N PRO A 4 -30.71 29.59 -26.29
CA PRO A 4 -30.59 29.59 -24.85
C PRO A 4 -29.16 29.30 -24.41
N THR A 5 -28.73 30.08 -23.44
CA THR A 5 -27.42 30.11 -22.79
C THR A 5 -27.25 28.96 -21.79
N SER A 6 -26.06 28.35 -21.81
CA SER A 6 -25.58 27.33 -20.88
C SER A 6 -25.48 27.89 -19.45
N LYS A 7 -26.17 27.27 -18.50
CA LYS A 7 -26.04 27.55 -17.06
C LYS A 7 -25.01 26.62 -16.42
N ARG A 8 -24.10 27.27 -15.67
CA ARG A 8 -23.06 26.75 -14.77
C ARG A 8 -23.49 25.52 -13.96
N PHE A 9 -22.65 24.48 -13.99
CA PHE A 9 -22.57 23.44 -12.97
C PHE A 9 -21.64 23.93 -11.84
N ASP A 10 -22.25 24.50 -10.80
CA ASP A 10 -21.62 24.70 -9.49
C ASP A 10 -22.63 24.26 -8.42
N ARG A 11 -22.45 23.04 -7.90
CA ARG A 11 -23.00 22.55 -6.61
C ARG A 11 -22.10 21.42 -6.13
N ALA A 12 -21.16 21.72 -5.23
CA ALA A 12 -21.35 21.71 -3.78
C ALA A 12 -21.30 20.29 -3.18
N PHE A 13 -20.07 19.80 -2.99
CA PHE A 13 -19.73 18.75 -2.04
C PHE A 13 -19.84 19.35 -0.62
N ARG A 14 -21.04 19.27 -0.01
CA ARG A 14 -21.25 19.65 1.39
C ARG A 14 -22.51 19.01 1.96
N LEU A 15 -22.39 17.84 2.58
CA LEU A 15 -23.25 17.23 3.61
C LEU A 15 -22.44 16.02 4.13
N SER A 16 -22.33 15.65 5.40
CA SER A 16 -22.87 16.14 6.67
C SER A 16 -21.94 15.63 7.77
N LYS A 17 -21.54 16.51 8.70
CA LYS A 17 -21.11 16.10 10.04
C LYS A 17 -22.34 15.55 10.75
N GLU A 18 -22.29 14.30 11.18
CA GLU A 18 -22.89 13.91 12.45
C GLU A 18 -22.13 12.74 13.05
N ARG A 19 -21.89 12.88 14.34
CA ARG A 19 -20.98 12.13 15.17
C ARG A 19 -21.76 10.97 15.76
N ILE A 20 -21.49 9.74 15.34
CA ILE A 20 -21.89 8.55 16.12
C ILE A 20 -20.59 7.89 16.61
N LEU A 21 -20.29 8.17 17.88
CA LEU A 21 -19.38 7.35 18.68
C LEU A 21 -20.09 6.02 18.93
N TYR A 22 -19.79 4.99 18.14
CA TYR A 22 -20.11 3.62 18.54
C TYR A 22 -19.02 3.13 19.49
N ASN A 23 -19.33 3.16 20.78
CA ASN A 23 -18.65 2.35 21.79
C ASN A 23 -18.97 0.89 21.50
N SER A 24 -18.02 0.18 20.87
CA SER A 24 -18.00 -1.27 20.85
C SER A 24 -17.22 -1.77 22.08
N THR A 25 -17.80 -1.61 23.27
CA THR A 25 -17.38 -2.34 24.47
C THR A 25 -18.19 -3.62 24.52
N ASP A 26 -17.60 -4.72 24.05
CA ASP A 26 -17.78 -6.06 24.62
C ASP A 26 -17.08 -7.10 23.72
N CYS A 27 -15.86 -7.46 24.09
CA CYS A 27 -15.35 -8.83 24.04
C CYS A 27 -13.96 -8.90 24.70
N CYS A 28 -13.86 -9.74 25.73
CA CYS A 28 -12.65 -10.36 26.25
C CYS A 28 -11.65 -9.49 27.04
N VAL A 29 -11.88 -9.39 28.35
CA VAL A 29 -10.87 -8.96 29.34
C VAL A 29 -9.96 -10.15 29.67
N GLY A 30 -8.79 -10.19 29.02
CA GLY A 30 -7.65 -11.04 29.40
C GLY A 30 -6.56 -10.19 30.05
N ARG A 31 -6.44 -10.28 31.38
CA ARG A 31 -5.50 -9.55 32.23
C ARG A 31 -4.10 -10.17 32.10
N ILE A 32 -3.10 -9.45 31.58
CA ILE A 32 -1.68 -9.84 31.66
C ILE A 32 -0.87 -8.73 32.34
N HIS A 33 -0.34 -9.05 33.51
CA HIS A 33 0.68 -8.30 34.23
C HIS A 33 2.04 -8.57 33.59
N ASN A 34 2.85 -7.54 33.35
CA ASN A 34 4.29 -7.73 33.21
C ASN A 34 5.07 -6.48 33.69
N PRO A 35 5.84 -6.57 34.79
CA PRO A 35 6.68 -5.47 35.27
C PRO A 35 8.14 -5.73 34.93
N HIS A 36 8.74 -5.00 33.99
CA HIS A 36 10.21 -5.02 33.88
C HIS A 36 10.84 -3.63 33.77
N LYS A 37 11.73 -3.44 34.74
CA LYS A 37 12.55 -2.28 35.11
C LYS A 37 13.47 -1.82 33.97
N ALA A 38 13.56 -0.50 33.82
CA ALA A 38 14.59 0.17 33.02
C ALA A 38 15.95 0.09 33.73
N GLY A 39 16.93 -0.56 33.09
CA GLY A 39 18.34 -0.53 33.48
C GLY A 39 19.07 0.55 32.68
N LYS A 40 19.68 1.52 33.39
CA LYS A 40 20.62 2.50 32.83
C LYS A 40 21.89 1.79 32.35
N MET A 41 22.23 1.88 31.06
CA MET A 41 23.54 1.47 30.56
C MET A 41 24.43 2.71 30.36
N ARG A 42 25.58 2.71 31.04
CA ARG A 42 26.59 3.77 30.99
C ARG A 42 27.45 3.64 29.74
N LEU A 43 27.72 4.79 29.13
CA LEU A 43 28.73 5.05 28.11
C LEU A 43 30.12 4.65 28.63
N LEU A 44 30.85 3.84 27.86
CA LEU A 44 32.31 3.78 27.94
C LEU A 44 32.89 4.06 26.55
N THR A 45 33.44 5.24 26.41
CA THR A 45 34.34 5.67 25.33
C THR A 45 35.67 4.93 25.48
N THR A 46 36.10 4.21 24.45
CA THR A 46 37.49 3.81 24.29
C THR A 46 37.92 4.13 22.87
N ALA A 47 38.82 5.12 22.77
CA ALA A 47 39.55 5.47 21.57
C ALA A 47 40.69 4.46 21.37
N ILE A 48 40.80 3.87 20.18
CA ILE A 48 41.97 3.10 19.77
C ILE A 48 42.37 3.55 18.36
N GLY A 49 43.44 4.36 18.34
CA GLY A 49 44.70 4.08 17.64
C GLY A 49 44.67 3.64 16.19
N LEU A 50 45.18 4.54 15.33
CA LEU A 50 45.71 4.27 13.99
C LEU A 50 46.63 3.04 13.93
N SER A 51 46.56 2.31 12.81
CA SER A 51 47.75 1.76 12.14
C SER A 51 47.46 1.54 10.66
N PHE A 52 48.18 2.31 9.84
CA PHE A 52 48.20 2.27 8.39
C PHE A 52 49.21 1.19 7.97
N PHE A 53 48.75 0.07 7.43
CA PHE A 53 49.61 -0.89 6.73
C PHE A 53 49.22 -0.92 5.26
N LEU A 54 50.06 -0.29 4.44
CA LEU A 54 50.01 -0.35 2.99
C LEU A 54 50.74 -1.63 2.55
N VAL A 55 49.99 -2.69 2.22
CA VAL A 55 50.54 -3.91 1.62
C VAL A 55 50.12 -3.94 0.16
N LEU A 56 51.06 -3.60 -0.73
CA LEU A 56 50.98 -3.84 -2.18
C LEU A 56 51.20 -5.33 -2.45
N GLY A 57 50.11 -6.09 -2.51
CA GLY A 57 50.10 -7.48 -2.97
C GLY A 57 49.45 -7.57 -4.36
N LEU A 58 50.26 -7.83 -5.38
CA LEU A 58 49.82 -8.26 -6.71
C LEU A 58 49.23 -9.68 -6.59
N ALA A 59 47.91 -9.78 -6.47
CA ALA A 59 47.20 -11.05 -6.54
C ALA A 59 46.81 -11.36 -8.00
N PRO A 60 46.93 -12.62 -8.46
CA PRO A 60 46.45 -13.03 -9.77
C PRO A 60 44.93 -12.91 -9.84
N PHE A 61 44.44 -12.30 -10.92
CA PHE A 61 43.02 -12.27 -11.29
C PHE A 61 42.44 -13.70 -11.29
N ARG A 62 41.73 -14.07 -10.22
CA ARG A 62 40.85 -15.24 -10.22
C ARG A 62 39.65 -14.92 -11.08
N SER A 63 39.45 -15.78 -12.09
CA SER A 63 38.29 -15.81 -12.98
C SER A 63 37.00 -15.64 -12.19
N ALA A 64 36.13 -14.80 -12.74
CA ALA A 64 34.77 -14.56 -12.27
C ALA A 64 34.06 -15.90 -12.00
N ASN A 65 33.57 -16.04 -10.77
CA ASN A 65 32.67 -17.10 -10.40
C ASN A 65 31.47 -17.08 -11.36
N ALA A 66 31.17 -18.25 -11.92
CA ALA A 66 29.89 -18.52 -12.53
C ALA A 66 28.79 -18.23 -11.48
N GLN A 67 28.12 -17.09 -11.62
CA GLN A 67 26.84 -16.88 -10.97
C GLN A 67 25.89 -17.89 -11.61
N GLY A 68 25.56 -18.94 -10.85
CA GLY A 68 24.46 -19.82 -11.21
C GLY A 68 23.23 -18.94 -11.42
N SER A 69 22.62 -19.02 -12.59
CA SER A 69 21.38 -18.31 -12.88
C SER A 69 20.30 -18.81 -11.93
N GLU A 70 20.03 -18.08 -10.85
CA GLU A 70 18.81 -18.31 -10.06
C GLU A 70 17.63 -18.24 -11.01
N SER A 71 16.84 -19.32 -11.04
CA SER A 71 15.67 -19.37 -11.91
C SER A 71 14.65 -18.32 -11.47
N GLY A 72 13.79 -17.86 -12.39
CA GLY A 72 12.78 -16.85 -12.08
C GLY A 72 11.87 -17.23 -10.90
N SER A 73 11.57 -18.52 -10.73
CA SER A 73 10.81 -19.04 -9.59
C SER A 73 11.56 -18.95 -8.26
N ASP A 74 12.88 -19.12 -8.27
CA ASP A 74 13.70 -18.99 -7.06
C ASP A 74 13.71 -17.53 -6.57
N GLY A 75 13.72 -16.57 -7.50
CA GLY A 75 13.69 -15.14 -7.18
C GLY A 75 12.37 -14.67 -6.56
N ILE A 76 11.23 -15.14 -7.08
CA ILE A 76 9.91 -14.88 -6.46
C ILE A 76 9.88 -15.46 -5.04
N ALA A 77 10.36 -16.69 -4.85
CA ALA A 77 10.41 -17.31 -3.53
C ALA A 77 11.33 -16.55 -2.56
N ALA A 78 12.47 -16.02 -3.04
CA ALA A 78 13.37 -15.21 -2.23
C ALA A 78 12.72 -13.91 -1.74
N ILE A 79 12.01 -13.18 -2.63
CA ILE A 79 11.27 -11.96 -2.26
C ILE A 79 10.21 -12.25 -1.20
N LYS A 80 9.39 -13.29 -1.41
CA LYS A 80 8.36 -13.72 -0.45
C LYS A 80 8.98 -14.09 0.90
N ASN A 81 10.08 -14.84 0.89
CA ASN A 81 10.78 -15.24 2.10
C ASN A 81 11.36 -14.05 2.87
N ALA A 82 11.92 -13.05 2.17
CA ALA A 82 12.39 -11.82 2.79
C ALA A 82 11.24 -11.08 3.48
N ALA A 83 10.09 -10.96 2.80
CA ALA A 83 8.91 -10.31 3.33
C ALA A 83 8.34 -11.06 4.57
N ALA A 84 8.11 -12.37 4.44
CA ALA A 84 7.50 -13.18 5.49
C ALA A 84 8.34 -13.34 6.75
N LYS A 85 9.67 -13.23 6.66
CA LYS A 85 10.59 -13.31 7.79
C LYS A 85 10.97 -11.94 8.37
N SER A 86 10.51 -10.86 7.76
CA SER A 86 10.81 -9.51 8.21
C SER A 86 10.13 -9.17 9.54
N SER A 87 10.68 -8.18 10.25
CA SER A 87 10.03 -7.60 11.43
C SER A 87 8.66 -6.96 11.11
N CYS A 88 8.43 -6.53 9.86
CA CYS A 88 7.14 -6.01 9.41
C CYS A 88 6.02 -7.05 9.52
N ALA A 89 6.31 -8.32 9.15
CA ALA A 89 5.34 -9.41 9.22
C ALA A 89 4.90 -9.75 10.66
N ALA A 90 5.70 -9.38 11.66
CA ALA A 90 5.43 -9.62 13.07
C ALA A 90 4.67 -8.47 13.77
N ILE A 91 4.30 -7.40 13.04
CA ILE A 91 3.60 -6.26 13.63
C ILE A 91 2.17 -6.64 14.00
N TYR A 92 1.80 -6.35 15.25
CA TYR A 92 0.41 -6.34 15.68
C TYR A 92 -0.20 -4.95 15.43
N TRP A 93 -1.14 -4.89 14.49
CA TRP A 93 -1.83 -3.66 14.09
C TRP A 93 -2.99 -3.39 15.06
N LYS A 94 -2.98 -2.19 15.65
CA LYS A 94 -3.97 -1.77 16.67
C LYS A 94 -5.37 -1.57 16.06
N ASN A 95 -6.34 -1.18 16.90
CA ASN A 95 -7.73 -0.92 16.47
C ASN A 95 -8.42 -2.14 15.83
N HIS A 96 -8.23 -3.30 16.44
CA HIS A 96 -8.84 -4.58 16.01
C HIS A 96 -8.39 -5.08 14.63
N ARG A 97 -7.25 -4.62 14.11
CA ARG A 97 -6.68 -5.10 12.84
C ARG A 97 -5.89 -6.40 12.98
N GLY A 98 -5.23 -6.60 14.12
CA GLY A 98 -4.51 -7.85 14.41
C GLY A 98 -3.21 -7.98 13.63
N PHE A 99 -2.77 -9.22 13.37
CA PHE A 99 -1.61 -9.46 12.53
C PHE A 99 -2.00 -9.40 11.05
N ALA A 100 -1.13 -8.81 10.24
CA ALA A 100 -1.29 -8.82 8.80
C ALA A 100 -1.30 -10.28 8.28
N PRO A 101 -2.19 -10.64 7.34
CA PRO A 101 -2.10 -11.92 6.66
C PRO A 101 -0.71 -12.08 6.01
N LYS A 102 -0.10 -13.26 6.15
CA LYS A 102 1.19 -13.54 5.51
C LYS A 102 1.15 -13.27 3.99
N SER A 103 0.08 -13.70 3.34
CA SER A 103 -0.15 -13.50 1.90
C SER A 103 -0.24 -12.02 1.51
N TYR A 104 -0.78 -11.16 2.38
CA TYR A 104 -0.81 -9.72 2.15
C TYR A 104 0.61 -9.12 2.17
N ILE A 105 1.43 -9.48 3.15
CA ILE A 105 2.81 -8.98 3.25
C ILE A 105 3.66 -9.45 2.06
N GLU A 106 3.56 -10.73 1.71
CA GLU A 106 4.24 -11.31 0.54
C GLU A 106 3.77 -10.68 -0.77
N GLY A 107 2.47 -10.53 -0.96
CA GLY A 107 1.88 -9.91 -2.14
C GLY A 107 2.33 -8.45 -2.31
N MET A 108 2.27 -7.64 -1.25
CA MET A 108 2.74 -6.25 -1.30
C MET A 108 4.22 -6.14 -1.65
N ALA A 109 5.06 -7.07 -1.15
CA ALA A 109 6.48 -7.13 -1.51
C ALA A 109 6.69 -7.45 -2.99
N LEU A 110 5.91 -8.37 -3.57
CA LEU A 110 5.99 -8.72 -4.99
C LEU A 110 5.51 -7.60 -5.90
N VAL A 111 4.44 -6.90 -5.54
CA VAL A 111 3.96 -5.72 -6.30
C VAL A 111 5.04 -4.63 -6.29
N PHE A 112 5.62 -4.34 -5.13
CA PHE A 112 6.73 -3.38 -5.01
C PHE A 112 7.93 -3.81 -5.86
N ALA A 113 8.34 -5.08 -5.80
CA ALA A 113 9.44 -5.62 -6.60
C ALA A 113 9.18 -5.50 -8.10
N ARG A 114 7.96 -5.80 -8.55
CA ARG A 114 7.59 -5.61 -9.96
C ARG A 114 7.67 -4.15 -10.37
N SER A 115 7.14 -3.22 -9.58
CA SER A 115 7.26 -1.80 -9.90
C SER A 115 8.72 -1.34 -10.02
N LEU A 116 9.65 -1.87 -9.20
CA LEU A 116 11.08 -1.59 -9.33
C LEU A 116 11.69 -2.08 -10.65
N CYS A 117 11.16 -3.18 -11.21
CA CYS A 117 11.58 -3.71 -12.50
C CYS A 117 11.08 -2.86 -13.70
N HIS A 118 10.12 -1.97 -13.46
CA HIS A 118 9.51 -1.14 -14.50
C HIS A 118 9.46 0.34 -14.09
N PRO A 119 10.62 0.98 -13.86
CA PRO A 119 10.68 2.35 -13.33
C PRO A 119 10.07 3.39 -14.29
N ASP A 120 10.02 3.10 -15.59
CA ASP A 120 9.49 3.99 -16.62
C ASP A 120 7.95 3.99 -16.72
N ARG A 121 7.27 3.11 -15.96
CA ARG A 121 5.81 3.07 -15.93
C ARG A 121 5.25 4.39 -15.36
N PRO A 122 4.20 4.98 -15.98
CA PRO A 122 3.64 6.25 -15.52
C PRO A 122 3.17 6.25 -14.06
N ASP A 123 2.62 5.13 -13.58
CA ASP A 123 2.23 5.00 -12.17
C ASP A 123 3.43 5.02 -11.22
N VAL A 124 4.53 4.36 -11.57
CA VAL A 124 5.78 4.40 -10.78
C VAL A 124 6.37 5.82 -10.76
N ALA A 125 6.31 6.52 -11.89
CA ALA A 125 6.75 7.90 -11.99
C ALA A 125 5.91 8.85 -11.11
N VAL A 126 4.60 8.63 -10.98
CA VAL A 126 3.74 9.41 -10.06
C VAL A 126 4.09 9.09 -8.61
N VAL A 127 4.24 7.81 -8.28
CA VAL A 127 4.46 7.37 -6.90
C VAL A 127 5.83 7.78 -6.36
N SER A 128 6.84 7.85 -7.21
CA SER A 128 8.21 8.21 -6.84
C SER A 128 8.48 9.72 -6.72
N GLN A 129 7.53 10.60 -7.05
CA GLN A 129 7.77 12.06 -7.03
C GLN A 129 8.14 12.58 -5.65
N ALA A 130 9.05 13.57 -5.60
CA ALA A 130 9.33 14.33 -4.39
C ALA A 130 8.05 14.90 -3.75
N VAL A 131 8.03 14.99 -2.43
CA VAL A 131 6.90 15.55 -1.69
C VAL A 131 6.85 17.07 -1.83
N ASP A 132 5.70 17.55 -2.27
CA ASP A 132 5.31 18.95 -2.19
C ASP A 132 4.38 19.13 -0.98
N THR A 133 4.92 19.64 0.13
CA THR A 133 4.16 19.79 1.39
C THR A 133 2.97 20.74 1.26
N THR A 134 2.92 21.60 0.22
CA THR A 134 1.75 22.43 -0.05
C THR A 134 0.53 21.62 -0.52
N LYS A 135 0.75 20.38 -0.98
CA LYS A 135 -0.27 19.45 -1.47
C LYS A 135 -0.82 18.49 -0.41
N ALA A 136 -0.59 18.72 0.88
CA ALA A 136 -1.09 17.87 1.97
C ALA A 136 -2.60 17.56 1.94
N LYS A 137 -3.42 18.34 1.22
CA LYS A 137 -4.84 18.04 1.02
C LYS A 137 -5.10 16.87 0.08
N THR A 138 -4.26 16.68 -0.93
CA THR A 138 -4.44 15.70 -2.01
C THR A 138 -3.39 14.61 -1.97
N ASP A 139 -2.19 14.90 -1.46
CA ASP A 139 -1.09 13.96 -1.38
C ASP A 139 -0.93 13.45 0.07
N ALA A 140 -0.96 12.13 0.24
CA ALA A 140 -0.81 11.48 1.53
C ALA A 140 0.61 11.58 2.13
N LEU A 141 1.69 11.53 1.35
CA LEU A 141 3.02 11.71 1.97
C LEU A 141 3.22 13.17 2.40
N ALA A 142 2.66 14.13 1.67
CA ALA A 142 2.62 15.52 2.12
C ALA A 142 1.80 15.67 3.42
N ALA A 143 0.68 14.94 3.55
CA ALA A 143 -0.09 14.90 4.79
C ALA A 143 0.68 14.25 5.96
N TYR A 144 1.53 13.26 5.66
CA TYR A 144 2.32 12.49 6.63
C TYR A 144 3.77 13.00 6.80
N ASP A 145 4.13 14.13 6.20
CA ASP A 145 5.51 14.64 6.13
C ASP A 145 6.21 14.66 7.49
N GLN A 146 5.52 15.19 8.52
CA GLN A 146 6.06 15.23 9.88
C GLN A 146 6.35 13.83 10.45
N LYS A 147 5.48 12.84 10.18
CA LYS A 147 5.64 11.47 10.67
C LYS A 147 6.83 10.78 9.98
N PHE A 148 6.98 10.97 8.67
CA PHE A 148 8.15 10.47 7.94
C PHE A 148 9.45 11.09 8.43
N LYS A 149 9.49 12.42 8.65
CA LYS A 149 10.66 13.13 9.20
C LYS A 149 11.05 12.64 10.60
N GLN A 150 10.06 12.39 11.47
CA GLN A 150 10.30 11.83 12.82
C GLN A 150 10.92 10.43 12.78
N LEU A 151 10.69 9.68 11.70
CA LEU A 151 11.25 8.34 11.49
C LEU A 151 12.52 8.36 10.64
N HIS A 152 13.05 9.55 10.31
CA HIS A 152 14.22 9.73 9.44
C HIS A 152 14.05 9.16 8.01
N LEU A 153 12.81 9.15 7.51
CA LEU A 153 12.46 8.71 6.17
C LEU A 153 12.25 9.93 5.27
N ASN A 154 13.27 10.30 4.49
CA ASN A 154 13.24 11.51 3.67
C ASN A 154 12.46 11.28 2.35
N ASN A 155 11.58 12.24 1.99
CA ASN A 155 10.79 12.24 0.76
C ASN A 155 10.98 13.50 -0.10
N ASP A 156 12.01 14.30 0.17
CA ASP A 156 12.26 15.60 -0.47
C ASP A 156 12.82 15.48 -1.90
N SER A 157 13.08 14.25 -2.37
CA SER A 157 13.63 13.98 -3.70
C SER A 157 12.81 12.93 -4.46
N THR A 158 12.74 13.08 -5.78
CA THR A 158 12.13 12.07 -6.63
C THR A 158 13.04 10.86 -6.69
N GLY A 159 12.48 9.65 -6.51
CA GLY A 159 13.23 8.42 -6.66
C GLY A 159 12.79 7.28 -5.75
N LEU A 160 13.71 6.33 -5.57
CA LEU A 160 13.43 5.04 -4.92
C LEU A 160 13.03 5.16 -3.45
N ASP A 161 13.61 6.09 -2.70
CA ASP A 161 13.23 6.27 -1.29
C ASP A 161 11.78 6.76 -1.16
N THR A 162 11.40 7.80 -1.91
CA THR A 162 10.01 8.29 -1.89
C THR A 162 9.02 7.25 -2.43
N PHE A 163 9.42 6.48 -3.45
CA PHE A 163 8.64 5.35 -3.94
C PHE A 163 8.43 4.29 -2.85
N ARG A 164 9.49 3.86 -2.18
CA ARG A 164 9.46 2.88 -1.08
C ARG A 164 8.63 3.37 0.10
N HIS A 165 8.80 4.62 0.51
CA HIS A 165 8.03 5.23 1.59
C HIS A 165 6.53 5.33 1.25
N SER A 166 6.16 5.50 -0.02
CA SER A 166 4.78 5.39 -0.48
C SER A 166 4.21 3.99 -0.22
N TYR A 167 4.97 2.94 -0.50
CA TYR A 167 4.58 1.55 -0.21
C TYR A 167 4.54 1.23 1.28
N VAL A 168 5.38 1.85 2.11
CA VAL A 168 5.29 1.75 3.58
C VAL A 168 3.95 2.30 4.08
N LEU A 169 3.56 3.49 3.63
CA LEU A 169 2.26 4.06 4.01
C LEU A 169 1.10 3.26 3.43
N LEU A 170 1.21 2.80 2.18
CA LEU A 170 0.21 1.97 1.52
C LEU A 170 -0.02 0.66 2.28
N LEU A 171 1.04 0.00 2.75
CA LEU A 171 0.93 -1.22 3.54
C LEU A 171 0.13 -0.98 4.82
N GLY A 172 0.41 0.12 5.53
CA GLY A 172 -0.37 0.50 6.70
C GLY A 172 -1.81 0.90 6.37
N LEU A 173 -2.05 1.50 5.21
CA LEU A 173 -3.38 1.83 4.72
C LEU A 173 -4.21 0.56 4.44
N GLY A 174 -3.66 -0.45 3.75
CA GLY A 174 -4.38 -1.70 3.50
C GLY A 174 -4.77 -2.43 4.79
N MET A 175 -3.95 -2.36 5.84
CA MET A 175 -4.33 -2.85 7.16
C MET A 175 -5.48 -2.05 7.78
N MET A 176 -5.54 -0.75 7.53
CA MET A 176 -6.61 0.11 8.06
C MET A 176 -7.90 0.06 7.26
N GLU A 177 -7.86 -0.26 5.97
CA GLU A 177 -9.07 -0.38 5.13
C GLU A 177 -9.68 -1.78 5.22
N SER A 178 -8.88 -2.82 5.01
CA SER A 178 -9.37 -4.20 4.84
C SER A 178 -8.73 -5.22 5.80
N SER A 179 -7.84 -4.78 6.70
CA SER A 179 -6.99 -5.69 7.49
C SER A 179 -6.15 -6.63 6.61
N GLY A 180 -5.81 -6.19 5.39
CA GLY A 180 -5.07 -6.98 4.41
C GLY A 180 -5.91 -7.96 3.58
N ASN A 181 -7.24 -7.91 3.67
CA ASN A 181 -8.13 -8.75 2.86
C ASN A 181 -8.27 -8.17 1.44
N TYR A 182 -7.79 -8.91 0.44
CA TYR A 182 -7.74 -8.43 -0.95
C TYR A 182 -9.12 -8.26 -1.61
N CYS A 183 -10.10 -9.00 -1.13
CA CYS A 183 -11.38 -9.24 -1.79
C CYS A 183 -12.56 -8.59 -1.06
N GLU A 184 -12.28 -7.59 -0.21
CA GLU A 184 -13.33 -6.89 0.49
C GLU A 184 -14.35 -6.30 -0.48
N GLY A 185 -15.60 -6.41 -0.05
CA GLY A 185 -16.74 -5.90 -0.76
C GLY A 185 -16.92 -4.40 -0.59
N ARG A 186 -18.02 -3.85 -1.08
CA ARG A 186 -18.45 -2.50 -0.70
C ARG A 186 -18.82 -2.42 0.77
N ASP A 187 -18.62 -1.26 1.37
CA ASP A 187 -19.18 -0.95 2.69
C ASP A 187 -20.70 -0.78 2.61
N VAL A 188 -21.41 -1.87 2.94
CA VAL A 188 -22.87 -1.93 2.98
C VAL A 188 -23.49 -1.06 4.08
N SER A 189 -22.71 -0.59 5.05
CA SER A 189 -23.18 0.26 6.14
C SER A 189 -23.32 1.74 5.73
N GLN A 190 -22.60 2.16 4.68
CA GLN A 190 -22.61 3.53 4.14
C GLN A 190 -23.67 3.74 3.05
N CYS A 191 -24.47 2.72 2.75
CA CYS A 191 -25.55 2.77 1.75
C CYS A 191 -25.10 3.14 0.32
N PHE A 192 -23.81 2.97 -0.03
CA PHE A 192 -23.32 3.20 -1.38
C PHE A 192 -24.01 2.26 -2.37
N ASN A 193 -24.85 2.82 -3.24
CA ASN A 193 -25.67 2.05 -4.18
C ASN A 193 -25.37 2.38 -5.65
N ASP A 194 -24.30 3.12 -5.92
CA ASP A 194 -23.87 3.51 -7.25
C ASP A 194 -22.45 3.00 -7.56
N ALA A 195 -22.24 2.54 -8.79
CA ALA A 195 -21.01 1.88 -9.21
C ALA A 195 -19.78 2.81 -9.23
N ASP A 196 -19.95 4.12 -9.42
CA ASP A 196 -18.84 5.08 -9.42
C ASP A 196 -18.37 5.40 -7.99
N SER A 197 -19.26 5.29 -7.00
CA SER A 197 -18.99 5.67 -5.59
C SER A 197 -18.72 4.49 -4.66
N ALA A 198 -19.08 3.27 -5.05
CA ALA A 198 -18.84 2.10 -4.24
C ALA A 198 -17.34 1.78 -4.14
N GLU A 199 -16.86 1.67 -2.91
CA GLU A 199 -15.52 1.24 -2.58
C GLU A 199 -15.39 -0.29 -2.73
N ALA A 200 -14.23 -0.81 -3.12
CA ALA A 200 -14.01 -2.27 -3.17
C ALA A 200 -12.52 -2.66 -3.10
N GLY A 201 -12.28 -3.93 -2.77
CA GLY A 201 -10.97 -4.57 -2.77
C GLY A 201 -10.09 -4.17 -1.61
N LEU A 202 -8.79 -4.48 -1.75
CA LEU A 202 -7.77 -4.39 -0.69
C LEU A 202 -7.67 -3.02 -0.01
N PHE A 203 -7.84 -1.94 -0.77
CA PHE A 203 -7.67 -0.57 -0.30
C PHE A 203 -8.97 0.22 -0.26
N GLN A 204 -10.12 -0.41 -0.54
CA GLN A 204 -11.43 0.25 -0.53
C GLN A 204 -11.42 1.58 -1.31
N THR A 205 -10.81 1.60 -2.50
CA THR A 205 -10.89 2.77 -3.40
C THR A 205 -12.21 2.75 -4.15
N SER A 206 -12.67 3.89 -4.68
CA SER A 206 -13.82 3.96 -5.59
C SER A 206 -13.38 4.09 -7.05
N TYR A 207 -14.25 3.70 -7.99
CA TYR A 207 -14.00 3.93 -9.42
C TYR A 207 -14.00 5.43 -9.78
N GLY A 208 -14.74 6.26 -9.04
CA GLY A 208 -14.86 7.71 -9.24
C GLY A 208 -13.53 8.45 -9.18
N VAL A 209 -12.59 7.98 -8.34
CA VAL A 209 -11.30 8.63 -8.13
C VAL A 209 -10.41 8.65 -9.38
N ARG A 210 -10.66 7.79 -10.38
CA ARG A 210 -9.91 7.78 -11.66
C ARG A 210 -9.86 9.13 -12.37
N ARG A 211 -10.80 10.02 -12.07
CA ARG A 211 -10.89 11.35 -12.68
C ARG A 211 -9.78 12.30 -12.22
N VAL A 212 -9.06 11.98 -11.14
CA VAL A 212 -7.99 12.83 -10.59
C VAL A 212 -6.65 12.64 -11.30
N SER A 213 -6.47 11.55 -12.04
CA SER A 213 -5.23 11.25 -12.77
C SER A 213 -5.49 10.33 -13.97
N HIS A 214 -4.97 10.69 -15.15
CA HIS A 214 -5.11 9.87 -16.36
C HIS A 214 -4.47 8.48 -16.19
N VAL A 215 -3.38 8.39 -15.43
CA VAL A 215 -2.68 7.13 -15.11
C VAL A 215 -3.60 6.08 -14.48
N LEU A 216 -4.60 6.50 -13.71
CA LEU A 216 -5.57 5.58 -13.10
C LEU A 216 -6.46 4.91 -14.16
N ASN A 217 -6.82 5.63 -15.23
CA ASN A 217 -7.57 5.05 -16.35
C ASN A 217 -6.69 4.09 -17.15
N GLU A 218 -5.42 4.43 -17.37
CA GLU A 218 -4.46 3.58 -18.07
C GLU A 218 -4.22 2.26 -17.32
N LEU A 219 -4.02 2.33 -16.00
CA LEU A 219 -3.92 1.14 -15.16
C LEU A 219 -5.19 0.28 -15.27
N PHE A 220 -6.36 0.89 -15.15
CA PHE A 220 -7.62 0.15 -15.24
C PHE A 220 -7.78 -0.53 -16.61
N GLN A 221 -7.47 0.16 -17.70
CA GLN A 221 -7.53 -0.38 -19.06
C GLN A 221 -6.54 -1.53 -19.25
N HIS A 222 -5.29 -1.36 -18.80
CA HIS A 222 -4.25 -2.37 -18.90
C HIS A 222 -4.67 -3.68 -18.22
N TYR A 223 -5.06 -3.62 -16.94
CA TYR A 223 -5.47 -4.81 -16.19
C TYR A 223 -6.84 -5.37 -16.61
N SER A 224 -7.69 -4.56 -17.24
CA SER A 224 -8.94 -5.08 -17.82
C SER A 224 -8.68 -5.92 -19.07
N GLN A 225 -7.58 -5.65 -19.80
CA GLN A 225 -7.20 -6.36 -21.01
C GLN A 225 -6.32 -7.58 -20.72
N ASP A 226 -5.46 -7.50 -19.70
CA ASP A 226 -4.56 -8.57 -19.30
C ASP A 226 -4.49 -8.69 -17.78
N GLN A 227 -4.85 -9.88 -17.27
CA GLN A 227 -4.88 -10.19 -15.84
C GLN A 227 -3.76 -11.14 -15.41
N HIS A 228 -2.80 -11.45 -16.28
CA HIS A 228 -1.66 -12.32 -15.94
C HIS A 228 -0.88 -11.78 -14.73
N GLY A 229 -0.69 -10.46 -14.68
CA GLY A 229 -0.01 -9.78 -13.57
C GLY A 229 -0.84 -9.59 -12.30
N CYS A 230 -1.99 -10.25 -12.11
CA CYS A 230 -2.88 -9.93 -11.00
C CYS A 230 -2.37 -10.35 -9.61
N MET A 231 -1.43 -11.28 -9.53
CA MET A 231 -0.87 -11.85 -8.29
C MET A 231 -1.96 -12.33 -7.31
N LEU A 232 -3.06 -12.89 -7.84
CA LEU A 232 -4.20 -13.28 -7.01
C LEU A 232 -3.83 -14.38 -6.02
N ASP A 233 -3.07 -15.39 -6.44
CA ASP A 233 -2.71 -16.54 -5.60
C ASP A 233 -1.81 -16.13 -4.44
N GLU A 234 -0.96 -15.13 -4.66
CA GLU A 234 -0.01 -14.55 -3.72
C GLU A 234 -0.73 -13.86 -2.57
N PHE A 235 -1.78 -13.09 -2.88
CA PHE A 235 -2.60 -12.39 -1.89
C PHE A 235 -3.66 -13.28 -1.24
N LYS A 236 -4.17 -14.29 -1.98
CA LYS A 236 -5.22 -15.18 -1.50
C LYS A 236 -4.78 -15.98 -0.30
N GLY A 237 -3.64 -16.68 -0.38
CA GLY A 237 -3.18 -17.58 0.69
C GLY A 237 -4.33 -18.44 1.25
N ASN A 238 -4.58 -18.33 2.56
CA ASN A 238 -5.68 -19.01 3.26
C ASN A 238 -6.88 -18.08 3.58
N LEU A 239 -6.93 -16.89 2.98
CA LEU A 239 -8.01 -15.93 3.23
C LEU A 239 -9.31 -16.37 2.55
N SER A 240 -10.42 -16.22 3.28
CA SER A 240 -11.77 -16.43 2.75
C SER A 240 -12.53 -15.12 2.77
N CYS A 241 -12.99 -14.72 1.59
CA CYS A 241 -13.80 -13.54 1.37
C CYS A 241 -15.24 -13.86 1.75
N LYS A 242 -15.85 -13.06 2.64
CA LYS A 242 -17.25 -13.24 3.02
C LYS A 242 -18.08 -12.11 2.44
N ILE A 243 -19.13 -12.48 1.73
CA ILE A 243 -20.18 -11.54 1.34
C ILE A 243 -21.07 -11.34 2.58
N VAL A 244 -21.23 -10.09 3.00
CA VAL A 244 -22.07 -9.72 4.16
C VAL A 244 -23.26 -8.89 3.70
N LYS A 245 -24.40 -9.03 4.37
CA LYS A 245 -25.56 -8.17 4.15
C LYS A 245 -25.48 -6.93 5.04
N SER A 246 -26.08 -5.82 4.60
CA SER A 246 -26.22 -4.65 5.46
C SER A 246 -27.04 -4.98 6.71
N HIS A 247 -26.51 -4.61 7.87
CA HIS A 247 -27.28 -4.57 9.12
C HIS A 247 -27.89 -3.19 9.38
N ASN A 248 -27.62 -2.20 8.50
CA ASN A 248 -28.18 -0.86 8.62
C ASN A 248 -29.55 -0.82 7.93
N PRO A 249 -30.67 -0.70 8.66
CA PRO A 249 -32.01 -0.71 8.08
C PRO A 249 -32.30 0.50 7.17
N LYS A 250 -31.43 1.51 7.17
CA LYS A 250 -31.52 2.67 6.26
C LYS A 250 -30.88 2.41 4.90
N CYS A 251 -30.10 1.35 4.76
CA CYS A 251 -29.48 0.97 3.50
C CYS A 251 -30.35 -0.05 2.75
N PRO A 252 -30.26 -0.14 1.41
CA PRO A 252 -30.92 -1.20 0.65
C PRO A 252 -30.54 -2.59 1.19
N ASP A 253 -31.46 -3.57 1.14
CA ASP A 253 -31.14 -4.99 1.38
C ASP A 253 -30.23 -5.47 0.25
N ALA A 254 -28.95 -5.21 0.42
CA ALA A 254 -27.93 -5.46 -0.56
C ALA A 254 -26.70 -6.02 0.14
N THR A 255 -26.00 -6.87 -0.58
CA THR A 255 -24.77 -7.50 -0.12
C THR A 255 -23.59 -6.56 -0.28
N SER A 256 -22.47 -6.90 0.35
CA SER A 256 -21.17 -6.25 0.15
C SER A 256 -20.56 -6.59 -1.21
N ASP A 257 -21.27 -7.30 -2.09
CA ASP A 257 -20.73 -7.57 -3.41
C ASP A 257 -20.81 -6.34 -4.33
N VAL A 258 -20.51 -6.56 -5.61
CA VAL A 258 -20.53 -5.53 -6.65
C VAL A 258 -21.91 -4.87 -6.77
N VAL A 259 -21.92 -3.54 -6.87
CA VAL A 259 -23.15 -2.76 -7.08
C VAL A 259 -23.14 -2.03 -8.42
N GLY A 260 -24.33 -1.91 -9.02
CA GLY A 260 -24.55 -1.24 -10.30
C GLY A 260 -24.06 -2.05 -11.51
N SER A 261 -23.83 -1.35 -12.62
CA SER A 261 -23.44 -1.94 -13.92
C SER A 261 -22.40 -1.08 -14.65
N GLY A 262 -21.82 -1.61 -15.73
CA GLY A 262 -20.83 -0.91 -16.55
C GLY A 262 -19.46 -0.83 -15.88
N ALA A 263 -18.63 0.12 -16.33
CA ALA A 263 -17.21 0.17 -15.99
C ALA A 263 -16.92 0.27 -14.48
N GLY A 264 -17.77 0.94 -13.69
CA GLY A 264 -17.61 0.98 -12.23
C GLY A 264 -17.84 -0.38 -11.56
N ALA A 265 -18.77 -1.18 -12.08
CA ALA A 265 -18.98 -2.54 -11.62
C ALA A 265 -17.84 -3.48 -12.07
N ASP A 266 -17.32 -3.28 -13.28
CA ASP A 266 -16.14 -4.01 -13.78
C ASP A 266 -14.88 -3.69 -12.97
N TRP A 267 -14.70 -2.42 -12.61
CA TRP A 267 -13.63 -1.98 -11.72
C TRP A 267 -13.73 -2.62 -10.33
N GLN A 268 -14.93 -2.68 -9.74
CA GLN A 268 -15.16 -3.37 -8.46
C GLN A 268 -14.81 -4.87 -8.54
N ARG A 269 -15.13 -5.53 -9.66
CA ARG A 269 -14.72 -6.93 -9.88
C ARG A 269 -13.20 -7.05 -9.97
N LEU A 270 -12.58 -6.19 -10.78
CA LEU A 270 -11.15 -6.22 -11.03
C LEU A 270 -10.33 -5.97 -9.77
N THR A 271 -10.66 -4.96 -8.96
CA THR A 271 -9.91 -4.68 -7.71
C THR A 271 -9.99 -5.84 -6.71
N LYS A 272 -11.06 -6.65 -6.75
CA LYS A 272 -11.22 -7.84 -5.91
C LYS A 272 -10.55 -9.10 -6.48
N SER A 273 -10.46 -9.23 -7.80
CA SER A 273 -9.82 -10.38 -8.47
C SER A 273 -8.36 -10.12 -8.84
N CYS A 274 -7.90 -8.89 -8.75
CA CYS A 274 -6.57 -8.44 -9.15
C CYS A 274 -5.91 -7.57 -8.07
N PRO A 275 -5.39 -8.18 -6.98
CA PRO A 275 -4.82 -7.43 -5.86
C PRO A 275 -3.62 -6.58 -6.25
N ALA A 276 -2.85 -7.00 -7.27
CA ALA A 276 -1.73 -6.23 -7.79
C ALA A 276 -2.19 -4.93 -8.46
N PHE A 277 -3.28 -4.97 -9.24
CA PHE A 277 -3.95 -3.77 -9.74
C PHE A 277 -4.44 -2.88 -8.59
N ALA A 278 -5.09 -3.47 -7.58
CA ALA A 278 -5.59 -2.72 -6.44
C ALA A 278 -4.47 -1.95 -5.71
N ALA A 279 -3.30 -2.58 -5.54
CA ALA A 279 -2.13 -1.97 -4.92
C ALA A 279 -1.51 -0.84 -5.75
N GLU A 280 -1.25 -1.07 -7.04
CA GLU A 280 -0.67 -0.03 -7.92
C GLU A 280 -1.65 1.15 -8.10
N TYR A 281 -2.94 0.86 -8.29
CA TYR A 281 -3.99 1.88 -8.38
C TYR A 281 -4.06 2.70 -7.08
N ALA A 282 -4.10 2.04 -5.91
CA ALA A 282 -4.14 2.72 -4.63
C ALA A 282 -2.86 3.52 -4.35
N ALA A 283 -1.69 3.07 -4.80
CA ALA A 283 -0.44 3.84 -4.69
C ALA A 283 -0.54 5.18 -5.45
N VAL A 284 -1.10 5.18 -6.66
CA VAL A 284 -1.34 6.41 -7.43
C VAL A 284 -2.39 7.28 -6.74
N VAL A 285 -3.50 6.70 -6.26
CA VAL A 285 -4.51 7.44 -5.49
C VAL A 285 -3.90 8.08 -4.24
N LEU A 286 -3.04 7.36 -3.51
CA LEU A 286 -2.37 7.83 -2.31
C LEU A 286 -1.62 9.16 -2.55
N ARG A 287 -1.02 9.31 -3.73
CA ARG A 287 -0.18 10.45 -4.10
C ARG A 287 -0.95 11.57 -4.80
N THR A 288 -2.09 11.27 -5.42
CA THR A 288 -2.86 12.23 -6.23
C THR A 288 -4.16 12.68 -5.57
N SER A 289 -4.77 11.85 -4.74
CA SER A 289 -6.02 12.12 -4.00
C SER A 289 -6.10 11.33 -2.69
N GLY A 290 -4.99 11.10 -1.99
CA GLY A 290 -4.92 10.37 -0.73
C GLY A 290 -4.79 11.25 0.51
N GLY A 291 -4.54 12.56 0.37
CA GLY A 291 -4.23 13.47 1.49
C GLY A 291 -5.40 13.80 2.44
N LEU A 292 -5.29 14.90 3.17
CA LEU A 292 -6.24 15.32 4.23
C LEU A 292 -7.68 15.60 3.75
N LYS A 293 -7.90 15.68 2.44
CA LYS A 293 -9.23 15.81 1.80
C LYS A 293 -9.47 14.74 0.73
N GLY A 294 -8.64 13.70 0.72
CA GLY A 294 -8.66 12.66 -0.29
C GLY A 294 -9.66 11.54 -0.04
N GLU A 295 -9.45 10.45 -0.78
CA GLU A 295 -10.23 9.22 -0.78
C GLU A 295 -10.18 8.54 0.58
N PHE A 296 -8.98 8.35 1.12
CA PHE A 296 -8.75 7.47 2.27
C PHE A 296 -9.06 8.17 3.59
N ASN A 297 -10.19 7.80 4.21
CA ASN A 297 -10.54 8.26 5.55
C ASN A 297 -9.46 7.95 6.62
N PRO A 298 -8.77 6.79 6.61
CA PRO A 298 -7.65 6.52 7.51
C PRO A 298 -6.50 7.53 7.35
N VAL A 299 -6.15 7.93 6.13
CA VAL A 299 -5.10 8.95 5.92
C VAL A 299 -5.58 10.30 6.43
N ARG A 300 -6.82 10.69 6.12
CA ARG A 300 -7.42 11.95 6.60
C ARG A 300 -7.43 12.08 8.13
N LYS A 301 -7.53 10.95 8.83
CA LYS A 301 -7.53 10.86 10.29
C LYS A 301 -6.16 10.51 10.89
N MET A 302 -5.11 10.42 10.08
CA MET A 302 -3.76 10.03 10.48
C MET A 302 -3.71 8.64 11.17
N GLN A 303 -4.54 7.70 10.70
CA GLN A 303 -4.70 6.37 11.29
C GLN A 303 -3.91 5.28 10.56
N ALA A 304 -3.54 5.47 9.29
CA ALA A 304 -2.62 4.55 8.61
C ALA A 304 -1.24 4.66 9.28
N ASP A 305 -0.69 3.54 9.75
CA ASP A 305 0.58 3.53 10.46
C ASP A 305 1.76 3.45 9.49
N VAL A 306 2.75 4.34 9.67
CA VAL A 306 4.06 4.27 8.99
C VAL A 306 5.03 3.54 9.93
N ARG A 307 5.61 2.45 9.45
CA ARG A 307 6.41 1.51 10.25
C ARG A 307 7.82 1.36 9.65
N PRO A 308 8.89 1.76 10.37
CA PRO A 308 10.27 1.57 9.91
C PRO A 308 10.61 0.10 9.64
N GLU A 309 9.99 -0.84 10.34
CA GLU A 309 10.22 -2.27 10.11
C GLU A 309 9.74 -2.72 8.72
N CYS A 310 8.68 -2.09 8.21
CA CYS A 310 8.20 -2.31 6.84
C CYS A 310 9.04 -1.57 5.81
N ASP A 311 9.62 -0.44 6.19
CA ASP A 311 10.60 0.28 5.39
C ASP A 311 11.87 -0.56 5.13
N GLU A 312 12.39 -1.23 6.17
CA GLU A 312 13.51 -2.17 6.06
C GLU A 312 13.15 -3.39 5.20
N MET A 313 11.97 -3.97 5.39
CA MET A 313 11.49 -5.07 4.55
C MET A 313 11.50 -4.69 3.05
N PHE A 314 10.94 -3.54 2.68
CA PHE A 314 10.95 -3.10 1.28
C PHE A 314 12.36 -2.76 0.79
N LYS A 315 13.24 -2.27 1.67
CA LYS A 315 14.65 -2.03 1.32
C LYS A 315 15.41 -3.33 1.03
N ASP A 316 15.12 -4.40 1.76
CA ASP A 316 15.69 -5.72 1.52
C ASP A 316 15.21 -6.28 0.17
N VAL A 317 13.91 -6.14 -0.12
CA VAL A 317 13.34 -6.50 -1.44
C VAL A 317 13.99 -5.69 -2.56
N GLN A 318 14.12 -4.38 -2.39
CA GLN A 318 14.79 -3.51 -3.36
C GLN A 318 16.23 -3.96 -3.61
N THR A 319 16.99 -4.21 -2.55
CA THR A 319 18.38 -4.68 -2.64
C THR A 319 18.47 -6.02 -3.37
N TYR A 320 17.53 -6.93 -3.11
CA TYR A 320 17.47 -8.22 -3.78
C TYR A 320 17.23 -8.07 -5.29
N VAL A 321 16.22 -7.29 -5.69
CA VAL A 321 15.91 -7.04 -7.11
C VAL A 321 17.09 -6.37 -7.84
N GLN A 322 17.73 -5.38 -7.22
CA GLN A 322 18.88 -4.69 -7.80
C GLN A 322 20.09 -5.62 -8.00
N ARG A 323 20.29 -6.60 -7.11
CA ARG A 323 21.37 -7.59 -7.23
C ARG A 323 21.04 -8.75 -8.18
N ASN A 324 19.75 -8.95 -8.46
CA ASN A 324 19.24 -10.07 -9.24
C ASN A 324 18.26 -9.59 -10.33
N PRO A 325 18.72 -8.76 -11.29
CA PRO A 325 17.84 -8.17 -12.31
C PRO A 325 17.09 -9.21 -13.16
N GLN A 326 17.58 -10.46 -13.23
CA GLN A 326 16.89 -11.56 -13.89
C GLN A 326 15.51 -11.89 -13.28
N VAL A 327 15.27 -11.54 -12.01
CA VAL A 327 13.96 -11.75 -11.36
C VAL A 327 12.85 -10.95 -12.04
N CYS A 328 13.19 -9.84 -12.68
CA CYS A 328 12.22 -8.98 -13.35
C CYS A 328 11.48 -9.69 -14.48
N ALA A 329 12.11 -10.66 -15.16
CA ALA A 329 11.44 -11.44 -16.19
C ALA A 329 10.31 -12.31 -15.61
N ALA A 330 10.42 -12.73 -14.35
CA ALA A 330 9.44 -13.57 -13.68
C ALA A 330 8.31 -12.78 -13.00
N LEU A 331 8.47 -11.47 -12.86
CA LEU A 331 7.50 -10.57 -12.23
C LEU A 331 6.52 -9.92 -13.23
N ASN A 332 6.64 -10.21 -14.53
CA ASN A 332 5.75 -9.72 -15.59
C ASN A 332 4.48 -10.57 -15.74
#